data_AF-A0A1A8UD75-F1
#
_entry.id   AF-A0A1A8UD75-F1
#
_cell.length_a   1.000
_cell.length_b   1.000
_cell.length_c   1.000
_cell.angle_alpha   90.00
_cell.angle_beta   90.00
_cell.angle_gamma   90.00
#
_symmetry.space_group_name_H-M   'P 1'
#
loop_
_entity.id
_entity.type
_entity.pdbx_description
1 polymer ?
#
loop_
_entity_poly.entity_id
_entity_poly.type
_entity_poly.pdbx_seq_one_letter_code
_entity_poly.pdbx_strand_id
1 'polypeptide(L)'
;QKDVTDGKLFYKHTGPHNADTIVDQFTFRVQDDNDPPNLSGDSVFIIRVLPIDDVPPELFAGTSLEMTVEEYKLTHFSKEVLRYTDLDSEDRDLKYTVTKA
;
A
#
# COMPACT_ATOMS: atom_id res chain seq x y z
N GLN A 1 -25.95 -12.49 -18.20
CA GLN A 1 -25.23 -13.00 -17.00
C GLN A 1 -24.05 -13.92 -17.32
N LYS A 2 -23.96 -14.52 -18.52
CA LYS A 2 -22.94 -15.52 -18.89
C LYS A 2 -21.49 -15.16 -18.54
N ASP A 3 -21.02 -13.95 -18.80
CA ASP A 3 -19.63 -13.60 -18.52
C ASP A 3 -19.31 -13.48 -17.02
N VAL A 4 -20.31 -13.17 -16.20
CA VAL A 4 -20.20 -13.23 -14.73
C VAL A 4 -20.10 -14.70 -14.29
N THR A 5 -20.99 -15.56 -14.78
CA THR A 5 -21.03 -16.99 -14.38
C THR A 5 -19.83 -17.77 -14.90
N ASP A 6 -19.32 -17.41 -16.07
CA ASP A 6 -18.13 -18.00 -16.67
C ASP A 6 -16.82 -17.43 -16.07
N GLY A 7 -16.91 -16.47 -15.12
CA GLY A 7 -15.74 -15.88 -14.46
C GLY A 7 -14.83 -15.06 -15.40
N LYS A 8 -15.38 -14.49 -16.48
CA LYS A 8 -14.61 -13.71 -17.47
C LYS A 8 -14.40 -12.25 -17.04
N LEU A 9 -15.12 -11.80 -16.01
CA LEU A 9 -14.96 -10.47 -15.45
C LEU A 9 -13.92 -10.50 -14.35
N PHE A 10 -12.93 -9.61 -14.45
CA PHE A 10 -11.92 -9.41 -13.42
C PHE A 10 -11.73 -7.91 -13.17
N TYR A 11 -11.28 -7.60 -11.97
CA TYR A 11 -10.91 -6.26 -11.57
C TYR A 11 -9.41 -6.20 -11.30
N LYS A 12 -8.77 -5.10 -11.70
CA LYS A 12 -7.38 -4.79 -11.41
C LYS A 12 -7.29 -3.33 -10.98
N HIS A 13 -6.82 -3.09 -9.78
CA HIS A 13 -6.47 -1.74 -9.34
C HIS A 13 -5.18 -1.29 -10.06
N THR A 14 -5.19 -0.07 -10.62
CA THR A 14 -4.02 0.51 -11.34
C THR A 14 -3.66 1.90 -10.82
N GLY A 15 -4.15 2.27 -9.64
CA GLY A 15 -3.76 3.50 -8.98
C GLY A 15 -2.33 3.42 -8.40
N PRO A 16 -1.81 4.54 -7.89
CA PRO A 16 -0.55 4.55 -7.19
C PRO A 16 -0.61 3.71 -5.92
N HIS A 17 0.56 3.33 -5.41
CA HIS A 17 0.69 2.67 -4.11
C HIS A 17 0.07 3.50 -2.99
N ASN A 18 -0.49 2.81 -1.99
CA ASN A 18 -1.13 3.44 -0.84
C ASN A 18 -1.00 2.53 0.39
N ALA A 19 -0.52 3.09 1.50
CA ALA A 19 -0.42 2.41 2.78
C ALA A 19 -1.80 2.27 3.49
N ASP A 20 -2.82 3.00 3.02
CA ASP A 20 -4.19 2.93 3.51
C ASP A 20 -5.09 2.09 2.60
N THR A 21 -6.20 1.61 3.18
CA THR A 21 -7.28 0.98 2.40
C THR A 21 -7.95 2.01 1.50
N ILE A 22 -7.98 1.72 0.21
CA ILE A 22 -8.67 2.54 -0.79
C ILE A 22 -9.98 1.90 -1.25
N VAL A 23 -10.88 2.72 -1.78
CA VAL A 23 -12.20 2.31 -2.24
C VAL A 23 -12.41 2.73 -3.70
N ASP A 24 -12.61 1.74 -4.56
CA ASP A 24 -13.07 1.94 -5.93
C ASP A 24 -14.57 1.62 -6.03
N GLN A 25 -15.27 2.30 -6.93
CA GLN A 25 -16.69 2.04 -7.14
C GLN A 25 -17.13 2.32 -8.58
N PHE A 26 -18.20 1.65 -9.00
CA PHE A 26 -18.89 1.95 -10.24
C PHE A 26 -20.40 1.81 -10.09
N THR A 27 -21.14 2.61 -10.86
CA THR A 27 -22.60 2.57 -10.91
C THR A 27 -23.06 1.68 -12.06
N PHE A 28 -24.10 0.88 -11.83
CA PHE A 28 -24.69 0.00 -12.83
C PHE A 28 -26.22 -0.05 -12.71
N ARG A 29 -26.87 -0.56 -13.76
CA ARG A 29 -28.29 -0.91 -13.79
C ARG A 29 -28.46 -2.33 -14.29
N VAL A 30 -29.58 -2.94 -13.94
CA VAL A 30 -30.00 -4.26 -14.42
C VAL A 30 -31.23 -4.08 -15.29
N GLN A 31 -31.30 -4.85 -16.37
CA GLN A 31 -32.51 -4.99 -17.18
C GLN A 31 -32.86 -6.46 -17.34
N ASP A 32 -34.15 -6.75 -17.46
CA ASP A 32 -34.65 -8.07 -17.86
C ASP A 32 -34.80 -8.18 -19.39
N ASP A 33 -35.40 -9.27 -19.86
CA ASP A 33 -35.66 -9.58 -21.26
C ASP A 33 -37.10 -9.27 -21.71
N ASN A 34 -37.86 -8.50 -20.93
CA ASN A 34 -39.22 -8.08 -21.30
C ASN A 34 -39.22 -7.07 -22.47
N ASP A 35 -40.37 -6.87 -23.11
CA ASP A 35 -40.54 -5.85 -24.17
C ASP A 35 -41.72 -4.88 -23.83
N PRO A 36 -41.44 -3.60 -23.46
CA PRO A 36 -40.11 -3.02 -23.24
C PRO A 36 -39.45 -3.56 -21.95
N PRO A 37 -38.11 -3.57 -21.86
CA PRO A 37 -37.41 -4.13 -20.72
C PRO A 37 -37.68 -3.33 -19.44
N ASN A 38 -37.79 -4.03 -18.31
CA ASN A 38 -37.84 -3.39 -17.01
C ASN A 38 -36.42 -3.02 -16.59
N LEU A 39 -36.15 -1.72 -16.40
CA LEU A 39 -34.86 -1.24 -15.87
C LEU A 39 -34.93 -1.02 -14.37
N SER A 40 -33.90 -1.50 -13.66
CA SER A 40 -33.68 -1.13 -12.27
C SER A 40 -33.29 0.35 -12.15
N GLY A 41 -33.36 0.87 -10.92
CA GLY A 41 -32.66 2.10 -10.56
C GLY A 41 -31.13 1.93 -10.59
N ASP A 42 -30.41 3.04 -10.43
CA ASP A 42 -28.95 3.05 -10.28
C ASP A 42 -28.54 2.30 -9.01
N SER A 43 -27.56 1.42 -9.14
CA SER A 43 -26.93 0.67 -8.05
C SER A 43 -25.43 0.89 -8.06
N VAL A 44 -24.78 0.87 -6.89
CA VAL A 44 -23.33 1.07 -6.78
C VAL A 44 -22.68 -0.24 -6.34
N PHE A 45 -21.63 -0.64 -7.06
CA PHE A 45 -20.75 -1.73 -6.66
C PHE A 45 -19.48 -1.15 -6.03
N ILE A 46 -19.11 -1.64 -4.85
CA ILE A 46 -17.98 -1.14 -4.05
C ILE A 46 -16.87 -2.19 -4.02
N ILE A 47 -15.64 -1.77 -4.27
CA ILE A 47 -14.43 -2.59 -4.22
C ILE A 47 -13.50 -2.00 -3.18
N ARG A 48 -13.14 -2.78 -2.15
CA ARG A 48 -12.16 -2.39 -1.14
C ARG A 48 -10.82 -3.01 -1.48
N VAL A 49 -9.81 -2.17 -1.73
CA VAL A 49 -8.44 -2.63 -2.00
C VAL A 49 -7.66 -2.46 -0.69
N LEU A 50 -7.17 -3.58 -0.16
CA LEU A 50 -6.36 -3.58 1.05
C LEU A 50 -4.90 -3.23 0.69
N PRO A 51 -4.22 -2.44 1.53
CA PRO A 51 -2.81 -2.13 1.33
C PRO A 51 -1.96 -3.40 1.50
N ILE A 52 -0.80 -3.39 0.87
CA ILE A 52 0.24 -4.41 1.02
C ILE A 52 1.55 -3.71 1.36
N ASP A 53 2.37 -4.33 2.20
CA ASP A 53 3.73 -3.88 2.51
C ASP A 53 4.66 -4.36 1.40
N ASP A 54 4.87 -3.53 0.38
CA ASP A 54 5.62 -3.88 -0.84
C ASP A 54 6.69 -2.85 -1.24
N VAL A 55 6.83 -1.78 -0.47
CA VAL A 55 7.91 -0.80 -0.61
C VAL A 55 9.00 -1.08 0.45
N PRO A 56 10.29 -1.09 0.07
CA PRO A 56 11.36 -1.26 1.05
C PRO A 56 11.60 0.03 1.86
N PRO A 57 12.09 -0.09 3.11
CA PRO A 57 12.49 1.07 3.91
C PRO A 57 13.57 1.91 3.23
N GLU A 58 13.46 3.23 3.34
CA GLU A 58 14.37 4.19 2.74
C GLU A 58 15.10 5.05 3.78
N LEU A 59 16.25 5.60 3.39
CA LEU A 59 17.06 6.45 4.27
C LEU A 59 16.31 7.75 4.55
N PHE A 60 16.12 8.08 5.83
CA PHE A 60 15.45 9.32 6.20
C PHE A 60 16.28 10.54 5.75
N ALA A 61 15.63 11.52 5.14
CA ALA A 61 16.31 12.70 4.59
C ALA A 61 17.17 13.41 5.66
N GLY A 62 18.44 13.64 5.34
CA GLY A 62 19.40 14.30 6.22
C GLY A 62 20.15 13.37 7.17
N THR A 63 19.93 12.05 7.10
CA THR A 63 20.74 11.06 7.83
C THR A 63 22.13 10.96 7.22
N SER A 64 23.19 11.06 8.03
CA SER A 64 24.57 11.07 7.54
C SER A 64 25.12 9.70 7.15
N LEU A 65 24.67 8.63 7.82
CA LEU A 65 25.30 7.30 7.81
C LEU A 65 26.80 7.33 8.17
N GLU A 66 27.21 8.38 8.89
CA GLU A 66 28.58 8.63 9.29
C GLU A 66 28.61 9.12 10.74
N MET A 67 29.52 8.55 11.54
CA MET A 67 29.81 9.01 12.89
C MET A 67 31.32 9.04 13.13
N THR A 68 31.78 10.13 13.73
CA THR A 68 33.14 10.23 14.28
C THR A 68 33.13 9.77 15.72
N VAL A 69 34.02 8.86 16.07
CA VAL A 69 34.14 8.31 17.42
C VAL A 69 35.54 8.59 17.98
N GLU A 70 35.63 8.77 19.29
CA GLU A 70 36.91 8.82 20.00
C GLU A 70 37.29 7.41 20.47
N GLU A 71 38.58 7.10 20.45
CA GLU A 71 39.10 5.82 20.93
C GLU A 71 38.70 5.61 22.40
N TYR A 72 38.24 4.40 22.73
CA TYR A 72 37.75 3.99 24.07
C TYR A 72 36.55 4.76 24.63
N LYS A 73 35.90 5.63 23.85
CA LYS A 73 34.72 6.37 24.30
C LYS A 73 33.43 5.76 23.76
N LEU A 74 32.48 5.50 24.66
CA LEU A 74 31.14 5.07 24.28
C LEU A 74 30.45 6.19 23.48
N THR A 75 30.04 5.86 22.26
CA THR A 75 29.29 6.76 21.37
C THR A 75 28.00 6.05 20.97
N HIS A 76 26.86 6.68 21.20
CA HIS A 76 25.55 6.12 20.85
C HIS A 76 25.19 6.42 19.40
N PHE A 77 24.48 5.51 18.74
CA PHE A 77 23.79 5.83 17.50
C PHE A 77 22.68 6.84 17.81
N SER A 78 22.61 7.88 17.00
CA SER A 78 21.56 8.89 17.05
C SER A 78 20.77 8.89 15.74
N LYS A 79 19.61 9.55 15.74
CA LYS A 79 18.75 9.63 14.55
C LYS A 79 19.38 10.44 13.41
N GLU A 80 20.35 11.29 13.72
CA GLU A 80 21.13 12.04 12.73
C GLU A 80 22.10 11.13 11.97
N VAL A 81 22.58 10.07 12.61
CA VAL A 81 23.57 9.15 12.05
C VAL A 81 22.92 7.94 11.38
N LEU A 82 21.91 7.34 12.02
CA LEU A 82 21.26 6.12 11.52
C LEU A 82 19.75 6.21 11.72
N ARG A 83 19.05 6.53 10.62
CA ARG A 83 17.59 6.59 10.59
C ARG A 83 17.07 6.23 9.20
N TYR A 84 16.21 5.24 9.18
CA TYR A 84 15.38 4.87 8.04
C TYR A 84 13.91 5.14 8.38
N THR A 85 13.11 5.27 7.35
CA THR A 85 11.65 5.38 7.41
C THR A 85 11.06 4.47 6.34
N ASP A 86 9.78 4.16 6.47
CA ASP A 86 9.09 3.29 5.54
C ASP A 86 7.67 3.81 5.32
N LEU A 87 7.16 3.61 4.11
CA LEU A 87 5.84 4.09 3.74
C LEU A 87 4.72 3.16 4.25
N ASP A 88 5.01 1.87 4.37
CA ASP A 88 4.03 0.82 4.64
C ASP A 88 4.00 0.38 6.10
N SER A 89 5.11 0.62 6.81
CA SER A 89 5.32 0.25 8.21
C SER A 89 5.67 1.46 9.07
N GLU A 90 5.32 1.41 10.36
CA GLU A 90 5.78 2.45 11.28
C GLU A 90 7.29 2.37 11.52
N ASP A 91 7.97 3.53 11.63
CA ASP A 91 9.41 3.62 11.94
C ASP A 91 9.85 2.75 13.14
N ARG A 92 8.96 2.53 14.12
CA ARG A 92 9.24 1.73 15.33
C ARG A 92 9.35 0.23 15.07
N ASP A 93 8.74 -0.25 13.99
CA ASP A 93 8.70 -1.67 13.63
C ASP A 93 9.90 -2.05 12.73
N LEU A 94 10.65 -1.05 12.26
CA LEU A 94 11.90 -1.23 11.52
C LEU A 94 12.99 -1.85 12.42
N LYS A 95 13.71 -2.83 11.85
CA LYS A 95 14.76 -3.58 12.55
C LYS A 95 16.10 -3.39 11.86
N TYR A 96 17.10 -3.03 12.66
CA TYR A 96 18.49 -2.97 12.24
C TYR A 96 19.21 -4.25 12.65
N THR A 97 19.93 -4.86 11.71
CA THR A 97 20.78 -6.03 11.98
C THR A 97 22.24 -5.65 11.75
N VAL A 98 23.06 -5.74 12.78
CA VAL A 98 24.51 -5.54 12.66
C VAL A 98 25.15 -6.83 12.19
N THR A 99 25.89 -6.76 11.08
CA THR A 99 26.62 -7.89 10.51
C THR A 99 28.10 -7.54 10.34
N LYS A 100 28.95 -8.56 10.23
CA LYS A 100 30.38 -8.39 9.96
C LYS A 100 30.61 -8.47 8.44
N ALA A 101 31.43 -7.58 7.90
CA ALA A 101 31.94 -7.65 6.53
C ALA A 101 33.02 -8.75 6.38
#